data_AF-A0A2A2L760-F1
#
_entry.id   AF-A0A2A2L760-F1
#
_cell.length_a   1.000
_cell.length_b   1.000
_cell.length_c   1.000
_cell.angle_alpha   90.00
_cell.angle_beta   90.00
_cell.angle_gamma   90.00
#
_symmetry.space_group_name_H-M   'P 1'
#
loop_
_entity.id
_entity.type
_entity.pdbx_description
1 polymer ?
#
loop_
_entity_poly.entity_id
_entity_poly.type
_entity_poly.pdbx_seq_one_letter_code
_entity_poly.pdbx_strand_id
1 'polypeptide(L)'
;MSTDEQKLRDIKELMIPIIKKEYEHQNNKTPDDHLCGQLWKAHELKFIKQFDYNTRWSFMLLKPDVPKEVRYLEHEIRRLKVKSDLYGRSNKNRVVNMLKEAINKYSGSIITKYTELRNESLGRKTTEKPKSTENVEAKNVKENNKSPPTSNKQLIYRDKLLENWAENFYDENDEQTPAGVDYWNRQFYILYVEEKSDAEKLKALKKVFLERARADSDGLYLSDKDLQVKWKNVVEDKLDDIRYVNDKLKRFRKTGLPKRVRQLNKDLMKMRFSRQFYEHNKEDAIKMLKNTAKPYSDQELMWWEATFENSYYTDNETPYGKRMLIIQENARFYHDRYAAWTSKFSNLINKRRKLECDQSKTVEQRMIELKPLNIEANEAWNKQKKTPEEAEKYWEREKQNQKEQIEICDKQAKKFKGAGPRVNQLYWDIENLRLSDAFFRAKYDEKVSMYTEVAAKYTDEEVLKFWDTL
;
A
#
# COMPACT_ATOMS: atom_id res chain seq x y z
N MET A 1 -15.59 -14.24 30.94
CA MET A 1 -15.55 -13.75 29.54
C MET A 1 -15.56 -14.96 28.63
N SER A 2 -16.29 -14.95 27.52
CA SER A 2 -16.23 -16.03 26.54
C SER A 2 -14.85 -16.09 25.89
N THR A 3 -14.33 -17.29 25.64
CA THR A 3 -13.10 -17.50 24.87
C THR A 3 -13.34 -17.17 23.40
N ASP A 4 -12.30 -16.88 22.64
CA ASP A 4 -12.44 -16.59 21.20
C ASP A 4 -12.99 -17.80 20.44
N GLU A 5 -12.67 -19.02 20.88
CA GLU A 5 -13.27 -20.27 20.39
C GLU A 5 -14.78 -20.33 20.66
N GLN A 6 -15.22 -19.91 21.86
CA GLN A 6 -16.65 -19.85 22.16
C GLN A 6 -17.36 -18.80 21.31
N LYS A 7 -16.76 -17.61 21.14
CA LYS A 7 -17.33 -16.56 20.28
C LYS A 7 -17.43 -17.01 18.82
N LEU A 8 -16.42 -17.71 18.30
CA LEU A 8 -16.47 -18.25 16.94
C LEU A 8 -17.59 -19.29 16.78
N ARG A 9 -17.79 -20.17 17.78
CA ARG A 9 -18.92 -21.10 17.77
C ARG A 9 -20.25 -20.37 17.75
N ASP A 10 -20.45 -19.40 18.64
CA ASP A 10 -21.71 -18.65 18.73
C ASP A 10 -21.98 -17.86 17.43
N ILE A 11 -20.96 -17.21 16.85
CA ILE A 11 -21.10 -16.49 15.58
C ILE A 11 -21.38 -17.47 14.42
N LYS A 12 -20.73 -18.63 14.41
CA LYS A 12 -20.96 -19.66 13.38
C LYS A 12 -22.42 -20.10 13.35
N GLU A 13 -23.00 -20.35 14.53
CA GLU A 13 -24.42 -20.73 14.65
C GLU A 13 -25.36 -19.64 14.09
N LEU A 14 -25.03 -18.36 14.33
CA LEU A 14 -25.80 -17.23 13.81
C LEU A 14 -25.61 -16.99 12.30
N MET A 15 -24.41 -17.29 11.78
CA MET A 15 -24.03 -16.99 10.39
C MET A 15 -24.43 -18.10 9.41
N ILE A 16 -24.45 -19.36 9.83
CA ILE A 16 -24.80 -20.49 8.93
C ILE A 16 -26.16 -20.28 8.24
N PRO A 17 -27.25 -19.89 8.93
CA PRO A 17 -28.54 -19.62 8.26
C PRO A 17 -28.46 -18.52 7.20
N ILE A 18 -27.64 -17.50 7.42
CA ILE A 18 -27.44 -16.38 6.49
C ILE A 18 -26.65 -16.85 5.26
N ILE A 19 -25.55 -17.57 5.48
CA ILE A 19 -24.72 -18.16 4.42
C ILE A 19 -25.54 -19.10 3.54
N LYS A 20 -26.38 -19.95 4.15
CA LYS A 20 -27.29 -20.85 3.43
C LYS A 20 -28.24 -20.06 2.53
N LYS A 21 -28.89 -19.03 3.08
CA LYS A 21 -29.86 -18.19 2.36
C LYS A 21 -29.22 -17.39 1.21
N GLU A 22 -28.04 -16.82 1.41
CA GLU A 22 -27.32 -16.10 0.35
C GLU A 22 -26.87 -17.04 -0.77
N TYR A 23 -26.34 -18.21 -0.42
CA TYR A 23 -25.92 -19.20 -1.42
C TYR A 23 -27.09 -19.74 -2.23
N GLU A 24 -28.22 -20.05 -1.58
CA GLU A 24 -29.46 -20.46 -2.25
C GLU A 24 -29.97 -19.39 -3.21
N HIS A 25 -29.95 -18.13 -2.79
CA HIS A 25 -30.38 -17.01 -3.63
C HIS A 25 -29.51 -16.84 -4.89
N GLN A 26 -28.20 -17.07 -4.78
CA GLN A 26 -27.25 -16.90 -5.88
C GLN A 26 -27.17 -18.12 -6.80
N ASN A 27 -27.37 -19.33 -6.27
CA ASN A 27 -27.09 -20.58 -7.00
C ASN A 27 -28.33 -21.46 -7.24
N ASN A 28 -29.51 -21.04 -6.79
CA ASN A 28 -30.76 -21.81 -6.86
C ASN A 28 -30.64 -23.25 -6.31
N LYS A 29 -29.75 -23.46 -5.33
CA LYS A 29 -29.47 -24.75 -4.71
C LYS A 29 -29.16 -24.59 -3.22
N THR A 30 -29.71 -25.49 -2.41
CA THR A 30 -29.38 -25.57 -0.98
C THR A 30 -27.97 -26.16 -0.81
N PRO A 31 -27.05 -25.45 -0.16
CA PRO A 31 -25.72 -25.98 0.10
C PRO A 31 -25.80 -27.05 1.19
N ASP A 32 -25.06 -28.14 1.01
CA ASP A 32 -24.90 -29.16 2.05
C ASP A 32 -24.06 -28.64 3.22
N ASP A 33 -24.07 -29.37 4.34
CA ASP A 33 -23.37 -28.94 5.56
C ASP A 33 -21.85 -28.90 5.40
N HIS A 34 -21.30 -29.70 4.48
CA HIS A 34 -19.87 -29.70 4.18
C HIS A 34 -19.46 -28.41 3.44
N LEU A 35 -20.23 -28.00 2.43
CA LEU A 35 -20.05 -26.75 1.70
C LEU A 35 -20.30 -25.53 2.61
N CYS A 36 -21.29 -25.58 3.49
CA CYS A 36 -21.49 -24.55 4.52
C CYS A 36 -20.28 -24.41 5.45
N GLY A 37 -19.65 -25.52 5.82
CA GLY A 37 -18.40 -25.52 6.58
C GLY A 37 -17.25 -24.84 5.84
N GLN A 38 -17.15 -25.02 4.52
CA GLN A 38 -16.13 -24.37 3.69
C GLN A 38 -16.39 -22.88 3.53
N LEU A 39 -17.64 -22.48 3.26
CA LEU A 39 -18.04 -21.07 3.18
C LEU A 39 -17.78 -20.36 4.52
N TRP A 40 -18.14 -20.99 5.64
CA TRP A 40 -17.85 -20.46 6.97
C TRP A 40 -16.35 -20.20 7.20
N LYS A 41 -15.45 -21.10 6.77
CA LYS A 41 -14.00 -20.91 6.96
C LYS A 41 -13.48 -19.58 6.38
N ALA A 42 -14.07 -19.09 5.28
CA ALA A 42 -13.71 -17.80 4.69
C ALA A 42 -14.15 -16.61 5.57
N HIS A 43 -15.26 -16.75 6.30
CA HIS A 43 -15.74 -15.75 7.26
C HIS A 43 -15.02 -15.86 8.62
N GLU A 44 -14.67 -17.07 9.05
CA GLU A 44 -13.96 -17.36 10.30
C GLU A 44 -12.67 -16.56 10.42
N LEU A 45 -11.85 -16.53 9.35
CA LEU A 45 -10.62 -15.74 9.29
C LEU A 45 -10.87 -14.22 9.46
N LYS A 46 -12.00 -13.71 8.96
CA LYS A 46 -12.37 -12.30 9.13
C LYS A 46 -12.75 -11.99 10.59
N PHE A 47 -13.48 -12.89 11.24
CA PHE A 47 -13.84 -12.74 12.66
C PHE A 47 -12.62 -12.84 13.59
N ILE A 48 -11.70 -13.77 13.32
CA ILE A 48 -10.43 -13.88 14.07
C ILE A 48 -9.65 -12.57 13.98
N LYS A 49 -9.47 -12.03 12.77
CA LYS A 49 -8.82 -10.71 12.58
C LYS A 49 -9.55 -9.59 13.32
N GLN A 50 -10.88 -9.63 13.37
CA GLN A 50 -11.69 -8.65 14.09
C GLN A 50 -11.54 -8.78 15.61
N PHE A 51 -11.39 -9.99 16.15
CA PHE A 51 -11.12 -10.23 17.56
C PHE A 51 -9.75 -9.70 17.95
N ASP A 52 -8.70 -10.02 17.18
CA ASP A 52 -7.35 -9.50 17.38
C ASP A 52 -7.32 -7.96 17.33
N TYR A 53 -8.06 -7.38 16.39
CA TYR A 53 -8.22 -5.94 16.31
C TYR A 53 -8.91 -5.37 17.56
N ASN A 54 -10.05 -5.93 17.95
CA ASN A 54 -10.83 -5.46 19.10
C ASN A 54 -10.04 -5.60 20.41
N THR A 55 -9.24 -6.65 20.56
CA THR A 55 -8.36 -6.89 21.70
C THR A 55 -7.25 -5.84 21.74
N ARG A 56 -6.51 -5.65 20.64
CA ARG A 56 -5.46 -4.60 20.55
C ARG A 56 -6.01 -3.21 20.80
N TRP A 57 -7.15 -2.89 20.22
CA TRP A 57 -7.81 -1.60 20.40
C TRP A 57 -8.25 -1.37 21.85
N SER A 58 -8.81 -2.39 22.49
CA SER A 58 -9.18 -2.32 23.91
C SER A 58 -7.96 -2.11 24.80
N PHE A 59 -6.85 -2.81 24.56
CA PHE A 59 -5.60 -2.60 25.31
C PHE A 59 -5.01 -1.21 25.09
N MET A 60 -5.06 -0.69 23.85
CA MET A 60 -4.58 0.65 23.53
C MET A 60 -5.34 1.73 24.30
N LEU A 61 -6.66 1.59 24.41
CA LEU A 61 -7.51 2.52 25.17
C LEU A 61 -7.33 2.43 26.69
N LEU A 62 -6.77 1.34 27.20
CA LEU A 62 -6.51 1.13 28.63
C LEU A 62 -5.14 1.63 29.08
N LYS A 63 -4.30 2.14 28.17
CA LYS A 63 -2.98 2.67 28.55
C LYS A 63 -3.12 3.88 29.50
N PRO A 64 -2.19 4.07 30.45
CA PRO A 64 -2.27 5.14 31.45
C PRO A 64 -2.29 6.55 30.86
N ASP A 65 -1.67 6.75 29.70
CA ASP A 65 -1.56 8.02 28.98
C ASP A 65 -2.79 8.35 28.11
N VAL A 66 -3.80 7.47 28.06
CA VAL A 66 -5.05 7.71 27.32
C VAL A 66 -6.11 8.33 28.24
N PRO A 67 -6.60 9.56 27.91
CA PRO A 67 -7.63 10.23 28.69
C PRO A 67 -8.91 9.39 28.84
N LYS A 68 -9.61 9.52 29.97
CA LYS A 68 -10.86 8.78 30.24
C LYS A 68 -11.95 9.13 29.24
N GLU A 69 -11.95 10.36 28.76
CA GLU A 69 -12.87 10.93 27.79
C GLU A 69 -12.74 10.25 26.42
N VAL A 70 -11.54 9.82 26.02
CA VAL A 70 -11.33 9.03 24.80
C VAL A 70 -12.00 7.66 24.91
N ARG A 71 -11.99 7.04 26.09
CA ARG A 71 -12.68 5.78 26.36
C ARG A 71 -14.20 5.96 26.36
N TYR A 72 -14.70 7.07 26.88
CA TYR A 72 -16.14 7.39 26.86
C TYR A 72 -16.64 7.63 25.44
N LEU A 73 -15.86 8.34 24.61
CA LEU A 73 -16.16 8.50 23.19
C LEU A 73 -16.22 7.15 22.45
N GLU A 74 -15.24 6.25 22.66
CA GLU A 74 -15.31 4.89 22.09
C GLU A 74 -16.57 4.14 22.55
N HIS A 75 -16.91 4.27 23.83
CA HIS A 75 -18.08 3.59 24.39
C HIS A 75 -19.38 4.06 23.72
N GLU A 76 -19.57 5.37 23.53
CA GLU A 76 -20.72 5.91 22.81
C GLU A 76 -20.76 5.44 21.35
N ILE A 77 -19.62 5.41 20.66
CA ILE A 77 -19.52 4.89 19.29
C ILE A 77 -19.88 3.40 19.24
N ARG A 78 -19.43 2.58 20.20
CA ARG A 78 -19.78 1.15 20.27
C ARG A 78 -21.27 0.95 20.54
N ARG A 79 -21.89 1.78 21.37
CA ARG A 79 -23.35 1.73 21.60
C ARG A 79 -24.15 2.00 20.34
N LEU A 80 -23.67 2.89 19.46
CA LEU A 80 -24.29 3.11 18.16
C LEU A 80 -24.14 1.89 17.23
N LYS A 81 -22.98 1.22 17.25
CA LYS A 81 -22.72 0.04 16.40
C LYS A 81 -23.60 -1.17 16.73
N VAL A 82 -24.05 -1.33 17.97
CA VAL A 82 -24.85 -2.52 18.37
C VAL A 82 -26.36 -2.32 18.24
N LYS A 83 -26.82 -1.13 17.83
CA LYS A 83 -28.25 -0.83 17.67
C LYS A 83 -28.77 -1.36 16.34
N SER A 84 -29.52 -2.46 16.38
CA SER A 84 -30.08 -3.12 15.19
C SER A 84 -31.05 -2.22 14.40
N ASP A 85 -31.77 -1.30 15.06
CA ASP A 85 -32.71 -0.36 14.43
C ASP A 85 -32.02 0.72 13.57
N LEU A 86 -30.69 0.81 13.65
CA LEU A 86 -29.87 1.75 12.88
C LEU A 86 -29.31 1.15 11.59
N TYR A 87 -29.50 -0.15 11.35
CA TYR A 87 -29.05 -0.81 10.12
C TYR A 87 -30.05 -0.58 8.97
N GLY A 88 -29.55 -0.58 7.72
CA GLY A 88 -30.33 -0.35 6.50
C GLY A 88 -30.14 1.03 5.86
N ARG A 89 -30.24 1.10 4.52
CA ARG A 89 -29.93 2.32 3.72
C ARG A 89 -30.78 3.53 4.12
N SER A 90 -32.04 3.33 4.48
CA SER A 90 -32.97 4.38 4.89
C SER A 90 -32.56 5.12 6.17
N ASN A 91 -31.68 4.53 6.99
CA ASN A 91 -31.26 5.08 8.27
C ASN A 91 -29.91 5.84 8.22
N LYS A 92 -29.27 5.94 7.04
CA LYS A 92 -27.92 6.53 6.89
C LYS A 92 -27.79 7.92 7.53
N ASN A 93 -28.73 8.82 7.24
CA ASN A 93 -28.69 10.19 7.78
C ASN A 93 -28.93 10.22 9.29
N ARG A 94 -29.82 9.35 9.79
CA ARG A 94 -30.09 9.19 11.23
C ARG A 94 -28.85 8.69 11.98
N VAL A 95 -28.14 7.71 11.43
CA VAL A 95 -26.86 7.21 11.98
C VAL A 95 -25.80 8.30 12.03
N VAL A 96 -25.63 9.05 10.93
CA VAL A 96 -24.63 10.12 10.85
C VAL A 96 -24.94 11.23 11.85
N ASN A 97 -26.22 11.61 12.01
CA ASN A 97 -26.61 12.64 12.98
C ASN A 97 -26.38 12.18 14.42
N MET A 98 -26.75 10.95 14.78
CA MET A 98 -26.49 10.40 16.11
C MET A 98 -25.00 10.27 16.42
N LEU A 99 -24.17 9.95 15.41
CA LEU A 99 -22.72 9.93 15.57
C LEU A 99 -22.16 11.34 15.77
N LYS A 100 -22.62 12.33 15.00
CA LYS A 100 -22.25 13.74 15.18
C LYS A 100 -22.63 14.24 16.57
N GLU A 101 -23.84 13.93 17.04
CA GLU A 101 -24.30 14.28 18.38
C GLU A 101 -23.45 13.64 19.47
N ALA A 102 -23.04 12.38 19.31
CA ALA A 102 -22.14 11.72 20.25
C ALA A 102 -20.74 12.37 20.26
N ILE A 103 -20.17 12.64 19.08
CA ILE A 103 -18.83 13.23 18.94
C ILE A 103 -18.78 14.68 19.46
N ASN A 104 -19.82 15.48 19.19
CA ASN A 104 -19.89 16.90 19.57
C ASN A 104 -19.92 17.15 21.09
N LYS A 105 -20.12 16.10 21.91
CA LYS A 105 -20.03 16.19 23.38
C LYS A 105 -18.59 16.30 23.89
N TYR A 106 -17.59 16.02 23.04
CA TYR A 106 -16.19 16.00 23.43
C TYR A 106 -15.42 17.15 22.77
N SER A 107 -14.34 17.57 23.42
CA SER A 107 -13.46 18.61 22.86
C SER A 107 -12.74 18.12 21.60
N GLY A 108 -12.36 19.07 20.75
CA GLY A 108 -11.55 18.77 19.55
C GLY A 108 -10.26 18.00 19.88
N SER A 109 -9.62 18.26 21.02
CA SER A 109 -8.44 17.53 21.46
C SER A 109 -8.70 16.05 21.75
N ILE A 110 -9.84 15.71 22.36
CA ILE A 110 -10.23 14.31 22.63
C ILE A 110 -10.56 13.59 21.32
N ILE A 111 -11.22 14.26 20.38
CA ILE A 111 -11.56 13.72 19.06
C ILE A 111 -10.29 13.47 18.24
N THR A 112 -9.34 14.41 18.24
CA THR A 112 -8.04 14.26 17.59
C THR A 112 -7.27 13.08 18.19
N LYS A 113 -7.18 13.00 19.53
CA LYS A 113 -6.48 11.90 20.20
C LYS A 113 -7.13 10.54 19.92
N TYR A 114 -8.46 10.47 19.90
CA TYR A 114 -9.19 9.27 19.50
C TYR A 114 -8.85 8.86 18.06
N THR A 115 -8.81 9.83 17.13
CA THR A 115 -8.51 9.60 15.72
C THR A 115 -7.07 9.16 15.49
N GLU A 116 -6.11 9.75 16.17
CA GLU A 116 -4.70 9.35 16.17
C GLU A 116 -4.54 7.90 16.63
N LEU A 117 -5.05 7.57 17.81
CA LEU A 117 -5.00 6.20 18.35
C LEU A 117 -5.69 5.21 17.40
N ARG A 118 -6.83 5.61 16.79
CA ARG A 118 -7.54 4.77 15.83
C ARG A 118 -6.70 4.51 14.58
N ASN A 119 -6.03 5.54 14.05
CA ASN A 119 -5.14 5.42 12.90
C ASN A 119 -3.90 4.57 13.21
N GLU A 120 -3.30 4.73 14.39
CA GLU A 120 -2.21 3.89 14.89
C GLU A 120 -2.63 2.43 14.99
N SER A 121 -3.81 2.15 15.56
CA SER A 121 -4.36 0.78 15.67
C SER A 121 -4.60 0.10 14.32
N LEU A 122 -4.80 0.90 13.27
CA LEU A 122 -5.05 0.46 11.89
C LEU A 122 -3.77 0.52 11.01
N GLY A 123 -2.62 0.90 11.58
CA GLY A 123 -1.35 1.00 10.86
C GLY A 123 -1.26 2.17 9.87
N ARG A 124 -2.08 3.22 10.03
CA ARG A 124 -2.09 4.41 9.16
C ARG A 124 -1.13 5.48 9.74
N LYS A 125 -0.11 5.90 8.99
CA LYS A 125 0.86 6.93 9.42
C LYS A 125 0.26 8.34 9.31
N THR A 126 0.42 9.15 10.36
CA THR A 126 0.19 10.60 10.38
C THR A 126 1.49 11.33 10.02
N THR A 127 1.44 12.33 9.13
CA THR A 127 2.62 13.13 8.74
C THR A 127 2.31 14.62 8.78
N GLU A 128 3.02 15.37 9.62
CA GLU A 128 3.19 16.82 9.52
C GLU A 128 4.61 17.20 9.04
N LYS A 129 4.64 18.13 8.06
CA LYS A 129 5.69 19.10 7.65
C LYS A 129 7.00 18.63 6.98
N PRO A 130 7.77 19.54 6.31
CA PRO A 130 7.40 20.71 5.48
C PRO A 130 8.06 20.68 4.06
N LYS A 131 7.61 21.60 3.19
CA LYS A 131 8.04 21.78 1.79
C LYS A 131 9.51 22.27 1.65
N SER A 132 10.23 21.73 0.68
CA SER A 132 11.24 22.47 -0.09
C SER A 132 11.24 22.06 -1.57
N THR A 133 11.25 23.08 -2.42
CA THR A 133 11.38 23.10 -3.87
C THR A 133 12.84 22.97 -4.29
N GLU A 134 13.13 22.24 -5.36
CA GLU A 134 14.11 22.66 -6.37
C GLU A 134 14.00 21.84 -7.67
N ASN A 135 14.04 22.57 -8.79
CA ASN A 135 14.01 22.09 -10.17
C ASN A 135 15.40 21.62 -10.61
N VAL A 136 15.48 20.52 -11.37
CA VAL A 136 16.64 20.24 -12.25
C VAL A 136 16.17 19.63 -13.57
N GLU A 137 16.62 20.22 -14.67
CA GLU A 137 16.36 19.88 -16.06
C GLU A 137 16.88 18.48 -16.44
N ALA A 138 16.10 17.75 -17.24
CA ALA A 138 16.44 16.45 -17.77
C ALA A 138 17.23 16.57 -19.08
N LYS A 139 18.45 16.02 -19.12
CA LYS A 139 19.16 15.71 -20.37
C LYS A 139 18.83 14.29 -20.84
N ASN A 140 18.45 14.20 -22.11
CA ASN A 140 18.10 12.98 -22.84
C ASN A 140 19.24 11.95 -22.85
N VAL A 141 18.95 10.70 -22.44
CA VAL A 141 19.81 9.54 -22.71
C VAL A 141 18.93 8.42 -23.27
N LYS A 142 19.37 7.88 -24.42
CA LYS A 142 18.74 6.79 -25.17
C LYS A 142 18.72 5.49 -24.35
N GLU A 143 17.54 4.89 -24.24
CA GLU A 143 17.30 3.56 -23.66
C GLU A 143 17.93 2.47 -24.55
N ASN A 144 18.87 1.69 -24.01
CA ASN A 144 19.28 0.40 -24.57
C ASN A 144 18.56 -0.70 -23.79
N ASN A 145 17.37 -1.09 -24.28
CA ASN A 145 16.62 -2.24 -23.77
C ASN A 145 17.27 -3.54 -24.27
N LYS A 146 18.02 -4.24 -23.42
CA LYS A 146 18.24 -5.68 -23.58
C LYS A 146 17.10 -6.40 -22.84
N SER A 147 16.12 -6.86 -23.59
CA SER A 147 15.02 -7.69 -23.08
C SER A 147 15.55 -9.05 -22.56
N PRO A 148 15.12 -9.51 -21.38
CA PRO A 148 15.30 -10.91 -20.98
C PRO A 148 14.42 -11.82 -21.86
N PRO A 149 14.72 -13.12 -21.94
CA PRO A 149 14.18 -14.01 -22.96
C PRO A 149 12.67 -14.18 -22.84
N THR A 150 11.98 -13.93 -23.94
CA THR A 150 10.55 -14.20 -24.14
C THR A 150 10.31 -15.70 -24.18
N SER A 151 10.04 -16.30 -23.01
CA SER A 151 9.39 -17.62 -22.99
C SER A 151 7.92 -17.41 -23.35
N ASN A 152 7.52 -17.90 -24.52
CA ASN A 152 6.17 -17.88 -25.09
C ASN A 152 5.17 -18.75 -24.30
N LYS A 153 5.02 -18.53 -22.99
CA LYS A 153 3.89 -19.04 -22.23
C LYS A 153 3.00 -17.85 -21.92
N GLN A 154 1.99 -17.64 -22.76
CA GLN A 154 0.85 -16.78 -22.42
C GLN A 154 0.33 -17.28 -21.07
N LEU A 155 0.58 -16.51 -20.01
CA LEU A 155 0.26 -16.94 -18.67
C LEU A 155 -1.25 -16.84 -18.49
N ILE A 156 -1.86 -17.93 -18.03
CA ILE A 156 -3.25 -17.99 -17.48
C ILE A 156 -3.51 -16.84 -16.48
N TYR A 157 -2.44 -16.27 -15.91
CA TYR A 157 -2.43 -15.07 -15.09
C TYR A 157 -2.98 -13.81 -15.77
N ARG A 158 -2.64 -13.54 -17.05
CA ARG A 158 -3.08 -12.31 -17.74
C ARG A 158 -4.60 -12.24 -17.86
N ASP A 159 -5.20 -13.32 -18.34
CA ASP A 159 -6.64 -13.37 -18.56
C ASP A 159 -7.40 -13.28 -17.24
N LYS A 160 -6.97 -14.03 -16.22
CA LYS A 160 -7.57 -13.97 -14.87
C LYS A 160 -7.42 -12.60 -14.21
N LEU A 161 -6.24 -11.98 -14.34
CA LEU A 161 -5.97 -10.64 -13.84
C LEU A 161 -6.95 -9.63 -14.45
N LEU A 162 -7.05 -9.64 -15.77
CA LEU A 162 -7.89 -8.72 -16.52
C LEU A 162 -9.37 -9.00 -16.26
N GLU A 163 -9.78 -10.26 -16.16
CA GLU A 163 -11.13 -10.63 -15.74
C GLU A 163 -11.42 -10.02 -14.36
N ASN A 164 -10.62 -10.34 -13.34
CA ASN A 164 -10.81 -9.83 -11.97
C ASN A 164 -10.89 -8.30 -11.91
N TRP A 165 -10.02 -7.59 -12.62
CA TRP A 165 -10.08 -6.12 -12.68
C TRP A 165 -11.30 -5.59 -13.41
N ALA A 166 -11.72 -6.24 -14.49
CA ALA A 166 -12.95 -5.88 -15.19
C ALA A 166 -14.16 -6.08 -14.28
N GLU A 167 -14.24 -7.20 -13.55
CA GLU A 167 -15.31 -7.43 -12.57
C GLU A 167 -15.32 -6.35 -11.49
N ASN A 168 -14.18 -6.10 -10.85
CA ASN A 168 -14.07 -5.08 -9.80
C ASN A 168 -14.51 -3.69 -10.30
N PHE A 169 -14.10 -3.29 -11.51
CA PHE A 169 -14.50 -2.01 -12.07
C PHE A 169 -15.97 -1.95 -12.50
N TYR A 170 -16.52 -3.08 -12.94
CA TYR A 170 -17.92 -3.18 -13.33
C TYR A 170 -18.83 -3.09 -12.11
N ASP A 171 -18.54 -3.92 -11.10
CA ASP A 171 -19.32 -4.07 -9.87
C ASP A 171 -19.28 -2.80 -8.99
N GLU A 172 -18.29 -1.90 -9.16
CA GLU A 172 -18.27 -0.57 -8.54
C GLU A 172 -19.46 0.32 -8.94
N ASN A 173 -20.06 0.06 -10.10
CA ASN A 173 -21.23 0.78 -10.61
C ASN A 173 -22.55 0.12 -10.20
N ASP A 174 -22.49 -1.07 -9.60
CA ASP A 174 -23.69 -1.77 -9.15
C ASP A 174 -24.47 -0.89 -8.17
N GLU A 175 -25.80 -0.96 -8.27
CA GLU A 175 -26.75 -0.21 -7.44
C GLU A 175 -26.78 1.32 -7.67
N GLN A 176 -26.08 1.84 -8.69
CA GLN A 176 -26.18 3.24 -9.10
C GLN A 176 -27.10 3.44 -10.30
N THR A 177 -27.76 4.60 -10.37
CA THR A 177 -28.48 5.00 -11.59
C THR A 177 -27.48 5.39 -12.68
N PRO A 178 -27.81 5.24 -13.98
CA PRO A 178 -26.91 5.64 -15.07
C PRO A 178 -26.41 7.08 -14.94
N ALA A 179 -27.27 8.02 -14.52
CA ALA A 179 -26.89 9.41 -14.28
C ALA A 179 -25.93 9.58 -13.08
N GLY A 180 -26.03 8.71 -12.08
CA GLY A 180 -25.09 8.65 -10.95
C GLY A 180 -23.72 8.16 -11.41
N VAL A 181 -23.69 7.10 -12.21
CA VAL A 181 -22.46 6.56 -12.80
C VAL A 181 -21.77 7.60 -13.69
N ASP A 182 -22.52 8.25 -14.59
CA ASP A 182 -22.02 9.33 -15.45
C ASP A 182 -21.36 10.47 -14.64
N TYR A 183 -21.98 10.84 -13.51
CA TYR A 183 -21.46 11.87 -12.63
C TYR A 183 -20.12 11.48 -11.99
N TRP A 184 -20.04 10.28 -11.39
CA TRP A 184 -18.81 9.81 -10.73
C TRP A 184 -17.68 9.54 -11.73
N ASN A 185 -17.99 8.90 -12.85
CA ASN A 185 -17.00 8.63 -13.91
C ASN A 185 -16.41 9.92 -14.45
N ARG A 186 -17.20 10.98 -14.64
CA ARG A 186 -16.68 12.28 -15.06
C ARG A 186 -15.76 12.92 -14.02
N GLN A 187 -16.07 12.79 -12.74
CA GLN A 187 -15.17 13.26 -11.67
C GLN A 187 -13.86 12.46 -11.65
N PHE A 188 -13.93 11.14 -11.69
CA PHE A 188 -12.73 10.30 -11.69
C PHE A 188 -11.88 10.47 -12.94
N TYR A 189 -12.50 10.72 -14.10
CA TYR A 189 -11.78 11.05 -15.33
C TYR A 189 -10.93 12.33 -15.17
N ILE A 190 -11.51 13.39 -14.58
CA ILE A 190 -10.76 14.63 -14.26
C ILE A 190 -9.58 14.34 -13.31
N LEU A 191 -9.79 13.47 -12.33
CA LEU A 191 -8.79 13.17 -11.31
C LEU A 191 -7.63 12.30 -11.85
N TYR A 192 -7.95 11.20 -12.54
CA TYR A 192 -7.01 10.15 -12.95
C TYR A 192 -6.43 10.34 -14.34
N VAL A 193 -7.18 10.93 -15.27
CA VAL A 193 -6.82 10.95 -16.70
C VAL A 193 -6.36 12.32 -17.15
N GLU A 194 -7.06 13.38 -16.76
CA GLU A 194 -6.71 14.73 -17.19
C GLU A 194 -5.42 15.23 -16.52
N GLU A 195 -4.45 15.62 -17.33
CA GLU A 195 -3.16 16.16 -16.88
C GLU A 195 -3.25 17.66 -16.57
N LYS A 196 -4.20 18.01 -15.69
CA LYS A 196 -4.44 19.38 -15.23
C LYS A 196 -3.76 19.64 -13.88
N SER A 197 -3.47 20.91 -13.59
CA SER A 197 -3.05 21.33 -12.25
C SER A 197 -4.17 21.11 -11.22
N ASP A 198 -3.83 21.02 -9.94
CA ASP A 198 -4.82 20.82 -8.87
C ASP A 198 -5.89 21.92 -8.85
N ALA A 199 -5.52 23.17 -9.15
CA ALA A 199 -6.44 24.29 -9.25
C ALA A 199 -7.43 24.12 -10.42
N GLU A 200 -6.94 23.66 -11.58
CA GLU A 200 -7.77 23.40 -12.75
C GLU A 200 -8.68 22.18 -12.56
N LYS A 201 -8.19 21.11 -11.90
CA LYS A 201 -9.01 19.97 -11.49
C LYS A 201 -10.14 20.42 -10.57
N LEU A 202 -9.84 21.20 -9.54
CA LEU A 202 -10.85 21.71 -8.61
C LEU A 202 -11.93 22.55 -9.33
N LYS A 203 -11.52 23.40 -10.28
CA LYS A 203 -12.44 24.19 -11.10
C LYS A 203 -13.35 23.29 -11.96
N ALA A 204 -12.80 22.23 -12.56
CA ALA A 204 -13.58 21.28 -13.34
C ALA A 204 -14.54 20.45 -12.47
N LEU A 205 -14.10 19.98 -11.31
CA LEU A 205 -14.94 19.27 -10.34
C LEU A 205 -16.09 20.13 -9.83
N LYS A 206 -15.85 21.42 -9.58
CA LYS A 206 -16.89 22.39 -9.23
C LYS A 206 -17.97 22.45 -10.31
N LYS A 207 -17.58 22.54 -11.58
CA LYS A 207 -18.54 22.57 -12.71
C LYS A 207 -19.42 21.32 -12.71
N VAL A 208 -18.82 20.13 -12.63
CA VAL A 208 -19.55 18.85 -12.63
C VAL A 208 -20.48 18.72 -11.42
N PHE A 209 -20.02 19.12 -10.23
CA PHE A 209 -20.83 19.13 -9.00
C PHE A 209 -22.06 20.03 -9.13
N LEU A 210 -21.89 21.25 -9.66
CA LEU A 210 -23.00 22.19 -9.81
C LEU A 210 -24.01 21.74 -10.88
N GLU A 211 -23.55 21.13 -11.97
CA GLU A 211 -24.42 20.51 -12.97
C GLU A 211 -25.30 19.42 -12.34
N ARG A 212 -24.71 18.53 -11.53
CA ARG A 212 -25.46 17.49 -10.80
C ARG A 212 -26.44 18.07 -9.78
N ALA A 213 -26.01 19.05 -9.00
CA ALA A 213 -26.85 19.68 -7.98
C ALA A 213 -28.09 20.38 -8.56
N ARG A 214 -28.02 20.88 -9.80
CA ARG A 214 -29.16 21.43 -10.55
C ARG A 214 -30.06 20.33 -11.11
N ALA A 215 -29.49 19.23 -11.58
CA ALA A 215 -30.27 18.10 -12.10
C ALA A 215 -31.08 17.40 -10.99
N ASP A 216 -30.51 17.28 -9.79
CA ASP A 216 -31.16 16.62 -8.64
C ASP A 216 -32.18 17.51 -7.91
N SER A 217 -32.39 18.76 -8.33
CA SER A 217 -33.29 19.68 -7.62
C SER A 217 -34.75 19.61 -8.08
N ASP A 218 -35.12 18.65 -8.94
CA ASP A 218 -36.49 18.33 -9.38
C ASP A 218 -37.39 19.57 -9.63
N GLY A 219 -36.84 20.60 -10.28
CA GLY A 219 -37.58 21.81 -10.65
C GLY A 219 -37.56 22.95 -9.62
N LEU A 220 -36.93 22.78 -8.45
CA LEU A 220 -36.58 23.92 -7.58
C LEU A 220 -35.44 24.73 -8.24
N TYR A 221 -35.72 25.99 -8.57
CA TYR A 221 -34.71 26.92 -9.06
C TYR A 221 -33.71 27.22 -7.92
N LEU A 222 -32.59 26.51 -7.89
CA LEU A 222 -31.49 26.83 -6.99
C LEU A 222 -30.85 28.13 -7.45
N SER A 223 -30.81 29.13 -6.57
CA SER A 223 -30.07 30.36 -6.85
C SER A 223 -28.57 30.07 -6.91
N ASP A 224 -27.80 30.94 -7.57
CA ASP A 224 -26.33 30.82 -7.56
C ASP A 224 -25.77 30.88 -6.13
N LYS A 225 -26.44 31.61 -5.22
CA LYS A 225 -26.06 31.65 -3.80
C LYS A 225 -26.20 30.28 -3.15
N ASP A 226 -27.30 29.56 -3.39
CA ASP A 226 -27.55 28.22 -2.85
C ASP A 226 -26.51 27.22 -3.38
N LEU A 227 -26.18 27.32 -4.67
CA LEU A 227 -25.15 26.52 -5.31
C LEU A 227 -23.76 26.78 -4.73
N GLN A 228 -23.41 28.04 -4.44
CA GLN A 228 -22.13 28.35 -3.78
C GLN A 228 -22.07 27.82 -2.34
N VAL A 229 -23.17 27.86 -1.59
CA VAL A 229 -23.23 27.27 -0.23
C VAL A 229 -23.02 25.75 -0.30
N LYS A 230 -23.70 25.06 -1.23
CA LYS A 230 -23.49 23.62 -1.44
C LYS A 230 -22.04 23.30 -1.80
N TRP A 231 -21.42 24.07 -2.70
CA TRP A 231 -20.01 23.90 -3.06
C TRP A 231 -19.08 24.11 -1.86
N LYS A 232 -19.30 25.15 -1.06
CA LYS A 232 -18.49 25.44 0.13
C LYS A 232 -18.48 24.27 1.13
N ASN A 233 -19.58 23.51 1.19
CA ASN A 233 -19.68 22.35 2.08
C ASN A 233 -18.93 21.10 1.59
N VAL A 234 -18.56 21.02 0.30
CA VAL A 234 -17.92 19.84 -0.30
C VAL A 234 -16.51 20.12 -0.85
N VAL A 235 -16.06 21.37 -0.84
CA VAL A 235 -14.79 21.77 -1.46
C VAL A 235 -13.58 21.08 -0.81
N GLU A 236 -13.59 20.92 0.51
CA GLU A 236 -12.51 20.21 1.23
C GLU A 236 -12.47 18.73 0.86
N ASP A 237 -13.63 18.06 0.79
CA ASP A 237 -13.72 16.68 0.31
C ASP A 237 -13.15 16.54 -1.12
N LYS A 238 -13.38 17.53 -1.98
CA LYS A 238 -12.82 17.53 -3.34
C LYS A 238 -11.33 17.80 -3.39
N LEU A 239 -10.79 18.60 -2.47
CA LEU A 239 -9.35 18.74 -2.29
C LEU A 239 -8.72 17.44 -1.79
N ASP A 240 -9.40 16.73 -0.88
CA ASP A 240 -8.99 15.40 -0.43
C ASP A 240 -8.99 14.36 -1.56
N ASP A 241 -10.02 14.35 -2.41
CA ASP A 241 -10.07 13.50 -3.61
C ASP A 241 -8.86 13.76 -4.53
N ILE A 242 -8.52 15.04 -4.76
CA ILE A 242 -7.35 15.42 -5.57
C ILE A 242 -6.05 14.93 -4.91
N ARG A 243 -5.87 15.17 -3.61
CA ARG A 243 -4.68 14.72 -2.86
C ARG A 243 -4.51 13.21 -2.96
N TYR A 244 -5.59 12.47 -2.68
CA TYR A 244 -5.59 11.01 -2.69
C TYR A 244 -5.20 10.44 -4.07
N VAL A 245 -5.78 10.95 -5.15
CA VAL A 245 -5.47 10.47 -6.50
C VAL A 245 -4.06 10.88 -6.93
N ASN A 246 -3.61 12.09 -6.59
CA ASN A 246 -2.24 12.52 -6.89
C ASN A 246 -1.20 11.65 -6.16
N ASP A 247 -1.44 11.24 -4.92
CA ASP A 247 -0.56 10.32 -4.19
C ASP A 247 -0.51 8.94 -4.85
N LYS A 248 -1.63 8.43 -5.34
CA LYS A 248 -1.66 7.21 -6.17
C LYS A 248 -0.85 7.38 -7.46
N LEU A 249 -1.09 8.45 -8.22
CA LEU A 249 -0.39 8.71 -9.49
C LEU A 249 1.10 9.01 -9.31
N LYS A 250 1.52 9.53 -8.14
CA LYS A 250 2.93 9.72 -7.81
C LYS A 250 3.71 8.40 -7.82
N ARG A 251 3.06 7.27 -7.49
CA ARG A 251 3.67 5.93 -7.56
C ARG A 251 4.05 5.55 -8.99
N PHE A 252 3.20 5.90 -9.95
CA PHE A 252 3.50 5.71 -11.36
C PHE A 252 4.66 6.58 -11.84
N ARG A 253 5.00 7.66 -11.13
CA ARG A 253 6.13 8.55 -11.43
C ARG A 253 7.46 8.08 -10.84
N LYS A 254 7.49 7.00 -10.05
CA LYS A 254 8.70 6.46 -9.43
C LYS A 254 9.75 6.04 -10.48
N THR A 255 11.02 6.13 -10.09
CA THR A 255 12.16 5.64 -10.86
C THR A 255 12.00 4.15 -11.14
N GLY A 256 12.32 3.74 -12.37
CA GLY A 256 12.31 2.33 -12.76
C GLY A 256 10.98 1.79 -13.26
N LEU A 257 9.90 2.57 -13.20
CA LEU A 257 8.63 2.20 -13.84
C LEU A 257 8.59 2.73 -15.29
N PRO A 258 8.48 1.86 -16.31
CA PRO A 258 8.53 2.32 -17.69
C PRO A 258 7.37 3.25 -18.06
N LYS A 259 7.63 4.18 -18.97
CA LYS A 259 6.61 5.14 -19.45
C LYS A 259 5.37 4.42 -19.99
N ARG A 260 5.55 3.25 -20.61
CA ARG A 260 4.47 2.40 -21.10
C ARG A 260 3.52 1.91 -20.00
N VAL A 261 3.99 1.67 -18.77
CA VAL A 261 3.12 1.33 -17.62
C VAL A 261 2.24 2.52 -17.21
N ARG A 262 2.79 3.73 -17.29
CA ARG A 262 2.01 4.96 -17.04
C ARG A 262 0.93 5.15 -18.11
N GLN A 263 1.27 4.84 -19.36
CA GLN A 263 0.32 4.90 -20.47
C GLN A 263 -0.76 3.82 -20.33
N LEU A 264 -0.39 2.59 -19.95
CA LEU A 264 -1.32 1.52 -19.60
C LEU A 264 -2.31 1.98 -18.52
N ASN A 265 -1.84 2.59 -17.43
CA ASN A 265 -2.74 3.13 -16.40
C ASN A 265 -3.73 4.15 -16.99
N LYS A 266 -3.26 5.08 -17.83
CA LYS A 266 -4.13 6.07 -18.47
C LYS A 266 -5.18 5.41 -19.38
N ASP A 267 -4.77 4.43 -20.17
CA ASP A 267 -5.65 3.76 -21.12
C ASP A 267 -6.71 2.92 -20.39
N LEU A 268 -6.32 2.20 -19.33
CA LEU A 268 -7.25 1.45 -18.48
C LEU A 268 -8.22 2.39 -17.75
N MET A 269 -7.76 3.53 -17.21
CA MET A 269 -8.64 4.50 -16.55
C MET A 269 -9.60 5.19 -17.54
N LYS A 270 -9.13 5.54 -18.74
CA LYS A 270 -9.99 6.08 -19.81
C LYS A 270 -11.11 5.10 -20.17
N MET A 271 -10.75 3.82 -20.30
CA MET A 271 -11.70 2.76 -20.61
C MET A 271 -12.67 2.55 -19.45
N ARG A 272 -12.18 2.39 -18.22
CA ARG A 272 -13.00 2.21 -16.99
C ARG A 272 -14.06 3.31 -16.84
N PHE A 273 -13.68 4.57 -17.03
CA PHE A 273 -14.60 5.71 -16.89
C PHE A 273 -15.38 6.04 -18.16
N SER A 274 -15.29 5.20 -19.19
CA SER A 274 -16.08 5.37 -20.41
C SER A 274 -17.50 4.87 -20.20
N ARG A 275 -18.46 5.54 -20.86
CA ARG A 275 -19.86 5.15 -20.82
C ARG A 275 -20.12 3.74 -21.34
N GLN A 276 -19.39 3.37 -22.39
CA GLN A 276 -19.46 2.04 -22.99
C GLN A 276 -19.12 0.92 -21.99
N PHE A 277 -18.21 1.16 -21.05
CA PHE A 277 -17.75 0.11 -20.14
C PHE A 277 -18.84 -0.35 -19.16
N TYR A 278 -19.64 0.56 -18.62
CA TYR A 278 -20.68 0.21 -17.64
C TYR A 278 -22.06 -0.04 -18.25
N GLU A 279 -22.32 0.40 -19.49
CA GLU A 279 -23.59 0.16 -20.18
C GLU A 279 -23.69 -1.25 -20.79
N HIS A 280 -22.57 -1.91 -21.05
CA HIS A 280 -22.56 -3.28 -21.56
C HIS A 280 -22.71 -4.31 -20.43
N ASN A 281 -22.89 -5.59 -20.79
CA ASN A 281 -22.81 -6.69 -19.83
C ASN A 281 -21.36 -6.90 -19.35
N LYS A 282 -21.21 -7.71 -18.30
CA LYS A 282 -19.92 -8.01 -17.68
C LYS A 282 -18.93 -8.67 -18.66
N GLU A 283 -19.40 -9.53 -19.55
CA GLU A 283 -18.57 -10.21 -20.56
C GLU A 283 -17.95 -9.22 -21.56
N ASP A 284 -18.73 -8.23 -22.00
CA ASP A 284 -18.26 -7.17 -22.89
C ASP A 284 -17.30 -6.22 -22.17
N ALA A 285 -17.54 -5.90 -20.89
CA ALA A 285 -16.60 -5.13 -20.06
C ALA A 285 -15.24 -5.84 -19.93
N ILE A 286 -15.23 -7.15 -19.69
CA ILE A 286 -14.02 -7.99 -19.71
C ILE A 286 -13.32 -7.89 -21.06
N LYS A 287 -14.05 -8.03 -22.16
CA LYS A 287 -13.50 -7.92 -23.53
C LYS A 287 -12.90 -6.55 -23.80
N MET A 288 -13.53 -5.47 -23.33
CA MET A 288 -13.00 -4.11 -23.44
C MET A 288 -11.67 -3.96 -22.71
N LEU A 289 -11.58 -4.38 -21.44
CA LEU A 289 -10.33 -4.32 -20.68
C LEU A 289 -9.23 -5.15 -21.35
N LYS A 290 -9.54 -6.37 -21.82
CA LYS A 290 -8.58 -7.22 -22.56
C LYS A 290 -8.07 -6.55 -23.83
N ASN A 291 -8.96 -5.91 -24.60
CA ASN A 291 -8.58 -5.19 -25.81
C ASN A 291 -7.71 -3.96 -25.50
N THR A 292 -8.02 -3.20 -24.46
CA THR A 292 -7.21 -2.06 -24.01
C THR A 292 -5.83 -2.49 -23.54
N ALA A 293 -5.72 -3.63 -22.85
CA ALA A 293 -4.46 -4.17 -22.38
C ALA A 293 -3.61 -4.81 -23.50
N LYS A 294 -4.22 -5.23 -24.62
CA LYS A 294 -3.57 -5.99 -25.72
C LYS A 294 -2.22 -5.44 -26.20
N PRO A 295 -1.99 -4.11 -26.32
CA PRO A 295 -0.70 -3.57 -26.76
C PRO A 295 0.43 -3.71 -25.74
N TYR A 296 0.13 -4.11 -24.49
CA TYR A 296 1.03 -4.15 -23.36
C TYR A 296 1.45 -5.57 -22.99
N SER A 297 2.71 -5.74 -22.59
CA SER A 297 3.25 -7.04 -22.19
C SER A 297 2.72 -7.48 -20.82
N ASP A 298 2.83 -8.77 -20.51
CA ASP A 298 2.43 -9.31 -19.21
C ASP A 298 3.25 -8.69 -18.06
N GLN A 299 4.53 -8.41 -18.32
CA GLN A 299 5.40 -7.70 -17.38
C GLN A 299 4.89 -6.28 -17.10
N GLU A 300 4.42 -5.55 -18.13
CA GLU A 300 3.85 -4.22 -17.94
C GLU A 300 2.54 -4.24 -17.15
N LEU A 301 1.72 -5.29 -17.34
CA LEU A 301 0.50 -5.49 -16.57
C LEU A 301 0.78 -5.79 -15.10
N MET A 302 1.74 -6.67 -14.81
CA MET A 302 2.17 -6.95 -13.43
C MET A 302 2.65 -5.67 -12.73
N TRP A 303 3.48 -4.87 -13.43
CA TRP A 303 3.96 -3.60 -12.89
C TRP A 303 2.84 -2.62 -12.62
N TRP A 304 1.86 -2.57 -13.52
CA TRP A 304 0.68 -1.75 -13.34
C TRP A 304 -0.11 -2.18 -12.11
N GLU A 305 -0.45 -3.47 -11.98
CA GLU A 305 -1.24 -3.99 -10.85
C GLU A 305 -0.56 -3.68 -9.50
N ALA A 306 0.70 -4.07 -9.34
CA ALA A 306 1.46 -3.84 -8.11
C ALA A 306 1.56 -2.33 -7.77
N THR A 307 1.78 -1.49 -8.78
CA THR A 307 1.85 -0.03 -8.59
C THR A 307 0.49 0.56 -8.21
N PHE A 308 -0.59 0.07 -8.83
CA PHE A 308 -1.95 0.55 -8.62
C PHE A 308 -2.46 0.17 -7.22
N GLU A 309 -2.27 -1.09 -6.83
CA GLU A 309 -2.62 -1.65 -5.52
C GLU A 309 -1.70 -1.18 -4.38
N ASN A 310 -0.52 -0.63 -4.70
CA ASN A 310 0.53 -0.33 -3.72
C ASN A 310 1.05 -1.58 -2.99
N SER A 311 1.09 -2.71 -3.68
CA SER A 311 1.60 -3.97 -3.18
C SER A 311 2.98 -4.26 -3.78
N TYR A 312 3.77 -5.09 -3.11
CA TYR A 312 5.02 -5.62 -3.69
C TYR A 312 4.72 -6.69 -4.74
N TYR A 313 3.70 -7.50 -4.50
CA TYR A 313 3.10 -8.49 -5.37
C TYR A 313 1.72 -8.85 -4.79
N THR A 314 0.87 -9.55 -5.54
CA THR A 314 -0.45 -10.02 -5.13
C THR A 314 -0.47 -11.56 -5.00
N ASP A 315 -1.64 -12.16 -4.76
CA ASP A 315 -1.78 -13.61 -4.84
C ASP A 315 -2.06 -14.10 -6.26
N ASN A 316 -2.22 -13.17 -7.21
CA ASN A 316 -2.54 -13.49 -8.57
C ASN A 316 -1.28 -13.95 -9.34
N GLU A 317 -0.08 -13.41 -9.06
CA GLU A 317 1.11 -13.70 -9.87
C GLU A 317 1.64 -15.13 -9.69
N THR A 318 2.22 -15.67 -10.77
CA THR A 318 3.07 -16.86 -10.69
C THR A 318 4.30 -16.64 -9.81
N PRO A 319 4.95 -17.70 -9.29
CA PRO A 319 6.19 -17.57 -8.53
C PRO A 319 7.28 -16.75 -9.25
N TYR A 320 7.46 -16.99 -10.55
CA TYR A 320 8.33 -16.20 -11.41
C TYR A 320 7.93 -14.72 -11.43
N GLY A 321 6.63 -14.43 -11.56
CA GLY A 321 6.12 -13.08 -11.56
C GLY A 321 6.39 -12.34 -10.24
N LYS A 322 6.09 -12.99 -9.10
CA LYS A 322 6.39 -12.45 -7.75
C LYS A 322 7.87 -12.15 -7.60
N ARG A 323 8.74 -13.07 -8.02
CA ARG A 323 10.20 -12.88 -8.02
C ARG A 323 10.62 -11.62 -8.80
N MET A 324 10.10 -11.42 -10.00
CA MET A 324 10.46 -10.27 -10.82
C MET A 324 10.05 -8.96 -10.15
N LEU A 325 8.85 -8.88 -9.59
CA LEU A 325 8.39 -7.70 -8.85
C LEU A 325 9.28 -7.41 -7.64
N ILE A 326 9.63 -8.42 -6.86
CA ILE A 326 10.47 -8.24 -5.67
C ILE A 326 11.88 -7.75 -6.04
N ILE A 327 12.48 -8.30 -7.10
CA ILE A 327 13.80 -7.86 -7.60
C ILE A 327 13.77 -6.36 -7.91
N GLN A 328 12.72 -5.89 -8.57
CA GLN A 328 12.62 -4.50 -8.99
C GLN A 328 12.37 -3.54 -7.85
N GLU A 329 11.53 -3.94 -6.90
CA GLU A 329 11.25 -3.19 -5.69
C GLU A 329 12.51 -3.01 -4.84
N ASN A 330 13.32 -4.06 -4.71
CA ASN A 330 14.60 -3.99 -4.01
C ASN A 330 15.65 -3.17 -4.77
N ALA A 331 15.78 -3.37 -6.09
CA ALA A 331 16.64 -2.54 -6.92
C ALA A 331 16.30 -1.06 -6.76
N ARG A 332 15.01 -0.71 -6.70
CA ARG A 332 14.53 0.66 -6.52
C ARG A 332 14.84 1.17 -5.13
N PHE A 333 14.54 0.40 -4.07
CA PHE A 333 14.84 0.78 -2.69
C PHE A 333 16.31 1.18 -2.54
N TYR A 334 17.24 0.36 -3.04
CA TYR A 334 18.66 0.68 -2.95
C TYR A 334 19.09 1.78 -3.92
N HIS A 335 18.49 1.86 -5.12
CA HIS A 335 18.74 2.98 -6.03
C HIS A 335 18.41 4.33 -5.39
N ASP A 336 17.20 4.46 -4.83
CA ASP A 336 16.73 5.67 -4.18
C ASP A 336 17.53 5.98 -2.90
N ARG A 337 17.84 4.95 -2.10
CA ARG A 337 18.67 5.08 -0.90
C ARG A 337 20.06 5.63 -1.20
N TYR A 338 20.68 5.19 -2.28
CA TYR A 338 22.04 5.59 -2.66
C TYR A 338 22.10 6.91 -3.41
N ALA A 339 20.97 7.47 -3.86
CA ALA A 339 20.93 8.69 -4.64
C ALA A 339 21.59 9.89 -3.95
N ALA A 340 21.53 9.96 -2.61
CA ALA A 340 22.12 11.03 -1.81
C ALA A 340 23.52 10.71 -1.24
N TRP A 341 24.05 9.51 -1.50
CA TRP A 341 25.27 9.04 -0.86
C TRP A 341 26.51 9.40 -1.69
N THR A 342 27.56 9.87 -1.02
CA THR A 342 28.88 9.98 -1.66
C THR A 342 29.56 8.62 -1.74
N SER A 343 30.47 8.42 -2.69
CA SER A 343 31.25 7.18 -2.78
C SER A 343 32.02 6.90 -1.49
N LYS A 344 32.57 7.94 -0.84
CA LYS A 344 33.24 7.79 0.45
C LYS A 344 32.29 7.24 1.52
N PHE A 345 31.11 7.83 1.65
CA PHE A 345 30.12 7.41 2.63
C PHE A 345 29.63 5.98 2.36
N SER A 346 29.31 5.66 1.10
CA SER A 346 28.89 4.32 0.70
C SER A 346 29.94 3.26 1.07
N ASN A 347 31.21 3.52 0.78
CA ASN A 347 32.28 2.57 1.06
C ASN A 347 32.45 2.32 2.57
N LEU A 348 32.27 3.37 3.40
CA LEU A 348 32.30 3.24 4.86
C LEU A 348 31.12 2.42 5.38
N ILE A 349 29.90 2.70 4.91
CA ILE A 349 28.70 1.94 5.29
C ILE A 349 28.82 0.48 4.86
N ASN A 350 29.36 0.21 3.67
CA ASN A 350 29.55 -1.15 3.18
C ASN A 350 30.56 -1.93 4.03
N LYS A 351 31.69 -1.31 4.39
CA LYS A 351 32.68 -1.91 5.32
C LYS A 351 32.06 -2.15 6.70
N ARG A 352 31.31 -1.17 7.21
CA ARG A 352 30.62 -1.28 8.51
C ARG A 352 29.66 -2.45 8.54
N ARG A 353 28.80 -2.59 7.51
CA ARG A 353 27.85 -3.70 7.42
C ARG A 353 28.52 -5.07 7.33
N LYS A 354 29.63 -5.19 6.58
CA LYS A 354 30.41 -6.44 6.52
C LYS A 354 30.91 -6.86 7.90
N LEU A 355 31.42 -5.88 8.67
CA LEU A 355 31.95 -6.13 10.00
C LEU A 355 30.87 -6.39 11.04
N GLU A 356 29.74 -5.68 10.99
CA GLU A 356 28.56 -5.94 11.83
C GLU A 356 28.11 -7.41 11.72
N CYS A 357 28.11 -7.93 10.50
CA CYS A 357 27.65 -9.28 10.15
C CYS A 357 28.78 -10.35 10.13
N ASP A 358 30.00 -10.02 10.57
CA ASP A 358 31.14 -10.96 10.56
C ASP A 358 31.08 -11.97 11.71
N GLN A 359 30.41 -13.10 11.47
CA GLN A 359 30.20 -14.14 12.47
C GLN A 359 31.48 -14.84 12.96
N SER A 360 32.64 -14.57 12.35
CA SER A 360 33.92 -15.11 12.81
C SER A 360 34.52 -14.37 14.02
N LYS A 361 34.01 -13.16 14.31
CA LYS A 361 34.50 -12.29 15.39
C LYS A 361 33.54 -12.22 16.56
N THR A 362 34.06 -11.99 17.77
CA THR A 362 33.23 -11.69 18.94
C THR A 362 32.59 -10.31 18.83
N VAL A 363 31.55 -10.06 19.63
CA VAL A 363 30.88 -8.74 19.67
C VAL A 363 31.88 -7.65 20.04
N GLU A 364 32.75 -7.89 21.02
CA GLU A 364 33.77 -6.94 21.47
C GLU A 364 34.77 -6.60 20.36
N GLN A 365 35.26 -7.62 19.64
CA GLN A 365 36.17 -7.42 18.51
C GLN A 365 35.52 -6.58 17.40
N ARG A 366 34.28 -6.91 17.02
CA ARG A 366 33.52 -6.12 16.04
C ARG A 366 33.35 -4.69 16.53
N MET A 367 33.00 -4.47 17.79
CA MET A 367 32.79 -3.12 18.35
C MET A 367 34.06 -2.26 18.31
N ILE A 368 35.23 -2.84 18.61
CA ILE A 368 36.53 -2.14 18.53
C ILE A 368 36.79 -1.69 17.09
N GLU A 369 36.59 -2.57 16.12
CA GLU A 369 36.83 -2.28 14.70
C GLU A 369 35.74 -1.37 14.09
N LEU A 370 34.50 -1.41 14.60
CA LEU A 370 33.39 -0.59 14.13
C LEU A 370 33.49 0.85 14.58
N LYS A 371 34.09 1.12 15.75
CA LYS A 371 34.26 2.48 16.30
C LYS A 371 34.82 3.49 15.29
N PRO A 372 36.02 3.28 14.69
CA PRO A 372 36.57 4.23 13.74
C PRO A 372 35.72 4.37 12.47
N LEU A 373 35.12 3.27 11.97
CA LEU A 373 34.27 3.29 10.78
C LEU A 373 32.97 4.06 11.01
N ASN A 374 32.37 3.93 12.19
CA ASN A 374 31.13 4.61 12.55
C ASN A 374 31.36 6.13 12.67
N ILE A 375 32.44 6.54 13.33
CA ILE A 375 32.86 7.94 13.42
C ILE A 375 33.11 8.50 12.00
N GLU A 376 33.93 7.85 11.18
CA GLU A 376 34.25 8.36 9.84
C GLU A 376 33.01 8.43 8.93
N ALA A 377 32.08 7.48 9.06
CA ALA A 377 30.82 7.51 8.33
C ALA A 377 29.96 8.72 8.75
N ASN A 378 29.90 9.04 10.05
CA ASN A 378 29.19 10.21 10.54
C ASN A 378 29.79 11.51 10.02
N GLU A 379 31.12 11.62 10.03
CA GLU A 379 31.83 12.78 9.49
C GLU A 379 31.62 12.94 7.99
N ALA A 380 31.65 11.83 7.24
CA ALA A 380 31.40 11.83 5.80
C ALA A 380 29.95 12.24 5.46
N TRP A 381 28.97 11.82 6.28
CA TRP A 381 27.58 12.21 6.12
C TRP A 381 27.35 13.69 6.44
N ASN A 382 27.86 14.15 7.58
CA ASN A 382 27.69 15.53 8.05
C ASN A 382 28.65 16.53 7.42
N LYS A 383 29.63 16.05 6.62
CA LYS A 383 30.72 16.84 6.02
C LYS A 383 31.51 17.65 7.07
N GLN A 384 31.61 17.14 8.29
CA GLN A 384 32.28 17.80 9.41
C GLN A 384 33.13 16.79 10.17
N LYS A 385 34.43 17.11 10.31
CA LYS A 385 35.34 16.34 11.16
C LYS A 385 35.10 16.64 12.63
N LYS A 386 35.24 15.63 13.48
CA LYS A 386 35.15 15.76 14.94
C LYS A 386 36.55 15.91 15.52
N THR A 387 36.67 16.64 16.64
CA THR A 387 37.86 16.53 17.49
C THR A 387 37.90 15.16 18.16
N PRO A 388 39.06 14.72 18.71
CA PRO A 388 39.15 13.48 19.47
C PRO A 388 38.11 13.37 20.60
N GLU A 389 37.86 14.45 21.34
CA GLU A 389 36.88 14.48 22.43
C GLU A 389 35.44 14.36 21.91
N GLU A 390 35.12 15.05 20.82
CA GLU A 390 33.81 14.96 20.18
C GLU A 390 33.54 13.57 19.59
N ALA A 391 34.58 12.95 19.02
CA ALA A 391 34.52 11.59 18.49
C ALA A 391 34.26 10.56 19.59
N GLU A 392 34.92 10.68 20.74
CA GLU A 392 34.68 9.79 21.88
C GLU A 392 33.27 9.97 22.45
N LYS A 393 32.83 11.23 22.62
CA LYS A 393 31.46 11.54 23.09
C LYS A 393 30.39 11.06 22.11
N TYR A 394 30.66 11.12 20.81
CA TYR A 394 29.79 10.54 19.80
C TYR A 394 29.74 9.02 19.92
N TRP A 395 30.90 8.36 20.01
CA TRP A 395 30.96 6.91 20.13
C TRP A 395 30.25 6.39 21.36
N GLU A 396 30.48 6.95 22.55
CA GLU A 396 29.83 6.47 23.77
C GLU A 396 28.30 6.63 23.73
N ARG A 397 27.77 7.57 22.94
CA ARG A 397 26.32 7.67 22.66
C ARG A 397 25.83 6.61 21.68
N GLU A 398 26.58 6.31 20.62
CA GLU A 398 26.17 5.37 19.57
C GLU A 398 26.53 3.91 19.85
N LYS A 399 27.36 3.65 20.86
CA LYS A 399 27.89 2.32 21.20
C LYS A 399 26.79 1.29 21.42
N GLN A 400 25.72 1.67 22.13
CA GLN A 400 24.58 0.78 22.34
C GLN A 400 23.81 0.51 21.04
N ASN A 401 23.55 1.55 20.23
CA ASN A 401 22.93 1.40 18.91
C ASN A 401 23.76 0.47 18.00
N GLN A 402 25.09 0.62 18.02
CA GLN A 402 25.98 -0.22 17.22
C GLN A 402 25.98 -1.68 17.68
N LYS A 403 25.88 -1.92 19.00
CA LYS A 403 25.71 -3.26 19.56
C LYS A 403 24.40 -3.89 19.10
N GLU A 404 23.30 -3.13 19.10
CA GLU A 404 22.01 -3.58 18.58
C GLU A 404 22.07 -3.92 17.08
N GLN A 405 22.83 -3.19 16.27
CA GLN A 405 23.03 -3.54 14.85
C GLN A 405 23.77 -4.87 14.66
N ILE A 406 24.76 -5.18 15.50
CA ILE A 406 25.44 -6.49 15.51
C ILE A 406 24.44 -7.59 15.87
N GLU A 407 23.64 -7.39 16.92
CA GLU A 407 22.62 -8.36 17.33
C GLU A 407 21.57 -8.61 16.24
N ILE A 408 21.18 -7.56 15.49
CA ILE A 408 20.27 -7.68 14.34
C ILE A 408 20.93 -8.54 13.25
N CYS A 409 22.20 -8.29 12.92
CA CYS A 409 22.96 -9.11 11.97
C CYS A 409 23.02 -10.59 12.40
N ASP A 410 23.33 -10.86 13.67
CA ASP A 410 23.44 -12.23 14.18
C ASP A 410 22.09 -12.95 14.19
N LYS A 411 21.01 -12.26 14.60
CA LYS A 411 19.63 -12.79 14.54
C LYS A 411 19.22 -13.10 13.10
N GLN A 412 19.52 -12.20 12.17
CA GLN A 412 19.21 -12.36 10.76
C GLN A 412 19.97 -13.55 10.16
N ALA A 413 21.27 -13.64 10.39
CA ALA A 413 22.07 -14.77 9.94
C ALA A 413 21.59 -16.11 10.55
N LYS A 414 21.18 -16.13 11.82
CA LYS A 414 20.57 -17.32 12.43
C LYS A 414 19.23 -17.69 11.78
N LYS A 415 18.37 -16.69 11.49
CA LYS A 415 17.10 -16.87 10.78
C LYS A 415 17.32 -17.53 9.41
N PHE A 416 18.28 -17.01 8.64
CA PHE A 416 18.62 -17.55 7.32
C PHE A 416 19.25 -18.95 7.36
N LYS A 417 20.13 -19.23 8.34
CA LYS A 417 20.63 -20.60 8.57
C LYS A 417 19.48 -21.59 8.82
N GLY A 418 18.47 -21.19 9.60
CA GLY A 418 17.28 -22.01 9.87
C GLY A 418 16.33 -22.18 8.68
N ALA A 419 16.33 -21.25 7.72
CA ALA A 419 15.47 -21.30 6.53
C ALA A 419 15.93 -22.33 5.48
N GLY A 420 17.16 -22.81 5.57
CA GLY A 420 17.74 -23.85 4.72
C GLY A 420 19.01 -23.39 3.99
N PRO A 421 19.88 -24.32 3.58
CA PRO A 421 21.22 -24.01 3.08
C PRO A 421 21.19 -23.14 1.81
N ARG A 422 20.26 -23.41 0.89
CA ARG A 422 20.11 -22.67 -0.37
C ARG A 422 19.62 -21.23 -0.15
N VAL A 423 18.64 -21.04 0.74
CA VAL A 423 18.11 -19.71 1.10
C VAL A 423 19.16 -18.90 1.86
N ASN A 424 19.93 -19.54 2.74
CA ASN A 424 21.07 -18.92 3.41
C ASN A 424 22.16 -18.50 2.42
N GLN A 425 22.47 -19.32 1.42
CA GLN A 425 23.42 -18.94 0.37
C GLN A 425 22.91 -17.74 -0.43
N LEU A 426 21.62 -17.72 -0.80
CA LEU A 426 21.01 -16.58 -1.48
C LEU A 426 21.12 -15.29 -0.65
N TYR A 427 20.90 -15.35 0.67
CA TYR A 427 21.11 -14.20 1.54
C TYR A 427 22.52 -13.62 1.40
N TRP A 428 23.56 -14.46 1.47
CA TRP A 428 24.93 -13.98 1.34
C TRP A 428 25.28 -13.51 -0.08
N ASP A 429 24.78 -14.17 -1.13
CA ASP A 429 24.96 -13.72 -2.52
C ASP A 429 24.36 -12.31 -2.72
N ILE A 430 23.16 -12.07 -2.18
CA ILE A 430 22.46 -10.77 -2.24
C ILE A 430 23.16 -9.71 -1.37
N GLU A 431 23.59 -10.05 -0.16
CA GLU A 431 24.38 -9.18 0.72
C GLU A 431 25.69 -8.75 0.04
N ASN A 432 26.41 -9.69 -0.56
CA ASN A 432 27.67 -9.41 -1.25
C ASN A 432 27.45 -8.53 -2.48
N LEU A 433 26.40 -8.78 -3.25
CA LEU A 433 26.01 -7.94 -4.37
C LEU A 433 25.75 -6.50 -3.92
N ARG A 434 24.83 -6.30 -2.96
CA ARG A 434 24.40 -4.95 -2.55
C ARG A 434 25.51 -4.14 -1.86
N LEU A 435 26.48 -4.81 -1.23
CA LEU A 435 27.63 -4.18 -0.58
C LEU A 435 28.81 -3.94 -1.54
N SER A 436 28.65 -4.22 -2.83
CA SER A 436 29.69 -3.97 -3.84
C SER A 436 29.65 -2.54 -4.39
N ASP A 437 30.83 -1.99 -4.69
CA ASP A 437 30.97 -0.68 -5.34
C ASP A 437 30.31 -0.66 -6.72
N ALA A 438 30.33 -1.79 -7.44
CA ALA A 438 29.67 -1.94 -8.73
C ALA A 438 28.16 -1.74 -8.61
N PHE A 439 27.53 -2.41 -7.64
CA PHE A 439 26.10 -2.26 -7.40
C PHE A 439 25.75 -0.85 -6.94
N PHE A 440 26.55 -0.22 -6.07
CA PHE A 440 26.32 1.16 -5.64
C PHE A 440 26.26 2.14 -6.83
N ARG A 441 27.24 2.07 -7.73
CA ARG A 441 27.39 2.98 -8.88
C ARG A 441 26.44 2.68 -10.05
N ALA A 442 25.87 1.49 -10.09
CA ALA A 442 25.00 1.05 -11.16
C ALA A 442 23.73 1.91 -11.28
N LYS A 443 23.30 2.13 -12.52
CA LYS A 443 21.98 2.69 -12.83
C LYS A 443 20.88 1.73 -12.38
N TYR A 444 19.64 2.22 -12.33
CA TYR A 444 18.51 1.38 -11.90
C TYR A 444 18.38 0.08 -12.72
N ASP A 445 18.39 0.16 -14.06
CA ASP A 445 18.24 -1.01 -14.93
C ASP A 445 19.40 -2.02 -14.79
N GLU A 446 20.60 -1.50 -14.54
CA GLU A 446 21.78 -2.32 -14.24
C GLU A 446 21.62 -3.02 -12.88
N LYS A 447 21.12 -2.34 -11.85
CA LYS A 447 20.81 -2.97 -10.54
C LYS A 447 19.76 -4.08 -10.66
N VAL A 448 18.72 -3.87 -11.45
CA VAL A 448 17.71 -4.90 -11.76
C VAL A 448 18.37 -6.10 -12.44
N SER A 449 19.25 -5.86 -13.41
CA SER A 449 19.97 -6.91 -14.14
C SER A 449 20.86 -7.72 -13.19
N MET A 450 21.65 -7.06 -12.35
CA MET A 450 22.53 -7.72 -11.38
C MET A 450 21.74 -8.58 -10.39
N TYR A 451 20.60 -8.08 -9.87
CA TYR A 451 19.73 -8.88 -9.01
C TYR A 451 19.13 -10.09 -9.75
N THR A 452 18.74 -9.90 -11.00
CA THR A 452 18.18 -10.96 -11.85
C THR A 452 19.21 -12.06 -12.09
N GLU A 453 20.46 -11.69 -12.39
CA GLU A 453 21.58 -12.61 -12.58
C GLU A 453 21.91 -13.41 -11.31
N VAL A 454 21.94 -12.76 -10.13
CA VAL A 454 22.14 -13.46 -8.86
C VAL A 454 20.99 -14.41 -8.58
N ALA A 455 19.75 -13.95 -8.71
CA ALA A 455 18.57 -14.77 -8.48
C ALA A 455 18.50 -15.95 -9.46
N ALA A 456 19.04 -15.84 -10.69
CA ALA A 456 18.97 -16.88 -11.73
C ALA A 456 19.60 -18.21 -11.29
N LYS A 457 20.47 -18.19 -10.29
CA LYS A 457 21.08 -19.38 -9.67
C LYS A 457 20.13 -20.14 -8.74
N TYR A 458 18.93 -19.61 -8.49
CA TYR A 458 17.95 -20.09 -7.53
C TYR A 458 16.57 -20.29 -8.17
N THR A 459 15.83 -21.24 -7.61
CA THR A 459 14.42 -21.48 -7.95
C THR A 459 13.55 -20.32 -7.50
N ASP A 460 12.37 -20.17 -8.09
CA ASP A 460 11.46 -19.10 -7.70
C ASP A 460 11.00 -19.26 -6.25
N GLU A 461 10.76 -20.50 -5.79
CA GLU A 461 10.41 -20.81 -4.41
C GLU A 461 11.51 -20.44 -3.42
N GLU A 462 12.79 -20.67 -3.76
CA GLU A 462 13.93 -20.25 -2.93
C GLU A 462 14.02 -18.73 -2.83
N VAL A 463 13.78 -18.02 -3.94
CA VAL A 463 13.79 -16.55 -3.95
C VAL A 463 12.62 -16.01 -3.13
N LEU A 464 11.41 -16.54 -3.30
CA LEU A 464 10.25 -16.12 -2.51
C LEU A 464 10.46 -16.39 -1.02
N LYS A 465 10.92 -17.60 -0.67
CA LYS A 465 11.23 -17.94 0.72
C LYS A 465 12.32 -17.04 1.31
N PHE A 466 13.31 -16.64 0.53
CA PHE A 466 14.30 -15.66 0.98
C PHE A 466 13.66 -14.33 1.38
N TRP A 467 12.76 -13.81 0.56
CA TRP A 467 12.07 -12.55 0.84
C TRP A 467 11.06 -12.67 1.98
N ASP A 468 10.36 -13.79 2.11
CA ASP A 468 9.48 -14.10 3.26
C ASP A 468 10.28 -14.29 4.55
N THR A 469 11.58 -14.59 4.43
CA THR A 469 12.52 -14.73 5.55
C THR A 469 13.22 -13.40 5.89
N LEU A 470 13.15 -12.36 5.08
CA LEU A 470 13.60 -11.02 5.50
C LEU A 470 12.71 -10.46 6.61
#